data_AF-I0GQJ9-F1
#
_entry.id   AF-I0GQJ9-F1
#
_cell.length_a   1.000
_cell.length_b   1.000
_cell.length_c   1.000
_cell.angle_alpha   90.00
_cell.angle_beta   90.00
_cell.angle_gamma   90.00
#
_symmetry.space_group_name_H-M   'P 1'
#
loop_
_entity.id
_entity.type
_entity.pdbx_description
1 polymer ?
#
loop_
_entity_poly.entity_id
_entity_poly.type
_entity_poly.pdbx_seq_one_letter_code
_entity_poly.pdbx_strand_id
1 'polypeptide(L)'
;MINKFKQVLSKIGKCLGYGLLLGAIALIAYVGYSMAAFFFHLDLSQSYRNIDGYEGIIFEKSARDGRTLAYKRTFAGLREAGEKNSGNSQSKEHDEGVYLTLKERLGDGVKFIDYAASPDNRYILYVVTEDVSKGASTDTDRYYYKVLDLQDNSSTTVYKGYLHDFAVEWQ
;
A
#
# COMPACT_ATOMS: atom_id res chain seq x y z
N MET A 1 -3.08 28.55 52.93
CA MET A 1 -2.17 28.07 51.85
C MET A 1 -2.48 26.63 51.42
N ILE A 2 -2.73 25.71 52.37
CA ILE A 2 -2.99 24.26 52.13
C ILE A 2 -4.20 23.96 51.21
N ASN A 3 -5.30 24.71 51.30
CA ASN A 3 -6.50 24.46 50.46
C ASN A 3 -6.28 24.79 48.97
N LYS A 4 -5.51 25.83 48.65
CA LYS A 4 -5.16 26.16 47.25
C LYS A 4 -4.26 25.08 46.64
N PHE A 5 -3.32 24.54 47.41
CA PHE A 5 -2.43 23.47 46.96
C PHE A 5 -3.19 22.18 46.63
N LYS A 6 -4.13 21.75 47.49
CA LYS A 6 -4.99 20.58 47.23
C LYS A 6 -5.86 20.77 45.98
N GLN A 7 -6.39 21.97 45.77
CA GLN A 7 -7.22 22.28 44.61
C GLN A 7 -6.41 22.24 43.30
N VAL A 8 -5.16 22.72 43.32
CA VAL A 8 -4.24 22.64 42.18
C VAL A 8 -3.86 21.18 41.89
N LEU A 9 -3.51 20.38 42.90
CA LEU A 9 -3.23 18.95 42.72
C LEU A 9 -4.41 18.18 42.11
N SER A 10 -5.63 18.45 42.57
CA SER A 10 -6.84 17.81 42.02
C SER A 10 -7.07 18.15 40.55
N LYS A 11 -6.82 19.41 40.14
CA LYS A 11 -6.90 19.82 38.73
C LYS A 11 -5.85 19.13 37.88
N ILE A 12 -4.61 19.08 38.35
CA ILE A 12 -3.51 18.38 37.66
C ILE A 12 -3.84 16.89 37.49
N GLY A 13 -4.33 16.23 38.54
CA GLY A 13 -4.74 14.82 38.49
C GLY A 13 -5.86 14.56 37.47
N LYS A 14 -6.84 15.47 37.37
CA LYS A 14 -7.90 15.37 36.34
C LYS A 14 -7.36 15.57 34.93
N CYS A 15 -6.48 16.56 34.71
CA CYS A 15 -5.84 16.78 33.41
C CYS A 15 -5.01 15.58 32.96
N LEU A 16 -4.24 14.97 33.88
CA LEU A 16 -3.49 13.74 33.61
C LEU A 16 -4.43 12.57 33.29
N GLY A 17 -5.53 12.42 34.04
CA GLY A 17 -6.55 11.40 33.79
C GLY A 17 -7.20 11.53 32.41
N TYR A 18 -7.59 12.75 32.01
CA TYR A 18 -8.13 12.99 30.67
C TYR A 18 -7.10 12.77 29.57
N GLY A 19 -5.84 13.15 29.80
CA GLY A 19 -4.75 12.89 28.87
C GLY A 19 -4.54 11.39 28.62
N LEU A 20 -4.53 10.58 29.68
CA LEU A 20 -4.42 9.13 29.59
C LEU A 20 -5.63 8.51 28.87
N LEU A 21 -6.84 8.99 29.15
CA LEU A 21 -8.05 8.51 28.47
C LEU A 21 -8.01 8.83 26.96
N LEU A 22 -7.66 10.06 26.58
CA LEU A 22 -7.51 10.44 25.18
C LEU A 22 -6.41 9.62 24.49
N GLY A 23 -5.29 9.40 25.16
CA GLY A 23 -4.22 8.53 24.66
C GLY A 23 -4.70 7.10 24.43
N ALA A 24 -5.47 6.54 25.37
CA ALA A 24 -6.05 5.19 25.22
C ALA A 24 -7.05 5.12 24.05
N ILE A 25 -7.91 6.12 23.90
CA ILE A 25 -8.85 6.20 22.76
C ILE A 25 -8.10 6.29 21.44
N ALA A 26 -7.08 7.14 21.35
CA ALA A 26 -6.25 7.28 20.16
C ALA A 26 -5.53 5.97 19.81
N LEU A 27 -5.03 5.25 20.82
CA LEU A 27 -4.40 3.94 20.62
C LEU A 27 -5.40 2.90 20.10
N ILE A 28 -6.59 2.81 20.69
CA ILE A 28 -7.64 1.90 20.24
C ILE A 28 -8.05 2.22 18.80
N ALA A 29 -8.23 3.50 18.48
CA ALA A 29 -8.55 3.94 17.12
C ALA A 29 -7.45 3.58 16.12
N TYR A 30 -6.18 3.78 16.49
CA TYR A 30 -5.03 3.42 15.68
C TYR A 30 -4.97 1.91 15.40
N VAL A 31 -5.06 1.08 16.45
CA VAL A 31 -5.05 -0.38 16.31
C VAL A 31 -6.24 -0.86 15.47
N GLY A 32 -7.43 -0.32 15.72
CA GLY A 32 -8.63 -0.62 14.94
C GLY A 32 -8.47 -0.27 13.46
N TYR A 33 -7.90 0.90 13.16
CA TYR A 33 -7.57 1.31 11.80
C TYR A 33 -6.53 0.39 11.16
N SER A 34 -5.44 0.05 11.86
CA SER A 34 -4.40 -0.86 11.35
C SER A 34 -4.96 -2.24 11.03
N MET A 35 -5.82 -2.79 11.88
CA MET A 35 -6.50 -4.07 11.61
C MET A 35 -7.43 -3.96 10.41
N ALA A 36 -8.23 -2.90 10.32
CA ALA A 36 -9.12 -2.70 9.18
C ALA A 36 -8.34 -2.52 7.87
N ALA A 37 -7.23 -1.77 7.90
CA ALA A 37 -6.34 -1.60 6.75
C ALA A 37 -5.72 -2.93 6.29
N PHE A 38 -5.34 -3.79 7.24
CA PHE A 38 -4.85 -5.13 6.95
C PHE A 38 -5.93 -6.02 6.33
N PHE A 39 -7.07 -6.21 7.00
CA PHE A 39 -8.09 -7.16 6.55
C PHE A 39 -8.90 -6.71 5.33
N PHE A 40 -9.12 -5.40 5.17
CA PHE A 40 -9.96 -4.85 4.10
C PHE A 40 -9.18 -4.04 3.07
N HIS A 41 -7.84 -4.16 3.07
CA HIS A 41 -6.96 -3.48 2.13
C HIS A 41 -7.18 -1.95 2.08
N LEU A 42 -7.48 -1.34 3.24
CA LEU A 42 -7.80 0.09 3.29
C LEU A 42 -6.57 0.94 3.00
N ASP A 43 -6.75 1.87 2.08
CA ASP A 43 -5.77 2.90 1.75
C ASP A 43 -6.52 4.13 1.26
N LEU A 44 -6.59 5.13 2.15
CA LEU A 44 -7.30 6.39 1.92
C LEU A 44 -6.49 7.39 1.09
N SER A 45 -5.24 7.08 0.75
CA SER A 45 -4.44 7.94 -0.14
C SER A 45 -5.11 8.06 -1.51
N GLN A 46 -5.11 9.26 -2.07
CA GLN A 46 -5.77 9.57 -3.36
C GLN A 46 -4.79 10.08 -4.42
N SER A 47 -3.48 10.06 -4.16
CA SER A 47 -2.44 10.54 -5.12
C SER A 47 -2.51 9.84 -6.47
N TYR A 48 -3.01 8.60 -6.49
CA TYR A 48 -3.17 7.79 -7.70
C TYR A 48 -4.12 8.41 -8.73
N ARG A 49 -5.03 9.30 -8.32
CA ARG A 49 -6.01 9.92 -9.24
C ARG A 49 -5.39 10.90 -10.23
N ASN A 50 -4.15 11.33 -10.00
CA ASN A 50 -3.43 12.22 -10.91
C ASN A 50 -2.72 11.47 -12.05
N ILE A 51 -2.77 10.14 -12.05
CA ILE A 51 -2.17 9.30 -13.08
C ILE A 51 -3.23 9.03 -14.13
N ASP A 52 -2.97 9.41 -15.38
CA ASP A 52 -3.90 9.13 -16.47
C ASP A 52 -4.06 7.61 -16.66
N GLY A 53 -5.30 7.14 -16.79
CA GLY A 53 -5.60 5.73 -17.00
C GLY A 53 -5.41 4.83 -15.78
N TYR A 54 -5.33 5.39 -14.55
CA TYR A 54 -5.18 4.59 -13.33
C TYR A 54 -6.30 3.56 -13.12
N GLU A 55 -7.50 3.78 -13.70
CA GLU A 55 -8.63 2.85 -13.63
C GLU A 55 -8.37 1.51 -14.34
N GLY A 56 -7.39 1.50 -15.24
CA GLY A 56 -6.88 0.32 -15.94
C GLY A 56 -5.94 -0.54 -15.10
N ILE A 57 -5.47 -0.04 -13.95
CA ILE A 57 -4.60 -0.80 -13.04
C ILE A 57 -5.39 -1.90 -12.33
N ILE A 58 -4.89 -3.12 -12.41
CA ILE A 58 -5.45 -4.31 -11.79
C ILE A 58 -4.42 -4.91 -10.83
N PHE A 59 -4.87 -5.27 -9.64
CA PHE A 59 -4.10 -5.98 -8.63
C PHE A 59 -4.65 -7.39 -8.51
N GLU A 60 -3.80 -8.41 -8.64
CA GLU A 60 -4.21 -9.81 -8.70
C GLU A 60 -3.70 -10.58 -7.51
N LYS A 61 -4.57 -11.39 -6.91
CA LYS A 61 -4.22 -12.25 -5.78
C LYS A 61 -4.82 -13.62 -5.93
N SER A 62 -3.99 -14.64 -5.73
CA SER A 62 -4.44 -16.02 -5.66
C SER A 62 -5.26 -16.25 -4.39
N ALA A 63 -6.50 -16.71 -4.56
CA ALA A 63 -7.37 -17.16 -3.49
C ALA A 63 -7.04 -18.60 -3.08
N ARG A 64 -7.49 -18.99 -1.87
CA ARG A 64 -7.24 -20.33 -1.31
C ARG A 64 -7.87 -21.47 -2.11
N ASP A 65 -8.91 -21.17 -2.89
CA ASP A 65 -9.62 -22.11 -3.74
C ASP A 65 -9.03 -22.23 -5.15
N GLY A 66 -7.87 -21.60 -5.40
CA GLY A 66 -7.15 -21.67 -6.67
C GLY A 66 -7.63 -20.65 -7.71
N ARG A 67 -8.60 -19.79 -7.39
CA ARG A 67 -9.03 -18.69 -8.26
C ARG A 67 -8.10 -17.49 -8.15
N THR A 68 -8.01 -16.68 -9.18
CA THR A 68 -7.32 -15.40 -9.14
C THR A 68 -8.34 -14.29 -9.00
N LEU A 69 -8.29 -13.58 -7.88
CA LEU A 69 -9.15 -12.43 -7.59
C LEU A 69 -8.49 -11.17 -8.14
N ALA A 70 -9.27 -10.37 -8.87
CA ALA A 70 -8.86 -9.07 -9.36
C ALA A 70 -9.38 -7.97 -8.44
N TYR A 71 -8.53 -7.00 -8.14
CA TYR A 71 -8.84 -5.85 -7.31
C TYR A 71 -8.55 -4.56 -8.06
N LYS A 72 -9.36 -3.53 -7.80
CA LYS A 72 -9.16 -2.18 -8.32
C LYS A 72 -9.08 -1.16 -7.20
N ARG A 73 -8.38 -0.05 -7.46
CA ARG A 73 -8.32 1.06 -6.51
C ARG A 73 -9.66 1.80 -6.43
N THR A 74 -10.02 2.12 -5.21
CA THR A 74 -11.18 2.93 -4.83
C THR A 74 -10.74 3.98 -3.82
N PHE A 75 -11.63 4.91 -3.49
CA PHE A 75 -11.34 5.92 -2.46
C PHE A 75 -10.98 5.33 -1.09
N ALA A 76 -11.41 4.10 -0.80
CA ALA A 76 -11.21 3.45 0.48
C ALA A 76 -10.01 2.49 0.52
N GLY A 77 -9.39 2.15 -0.61
CA GLY A 77 -8.40 1.08 -0.67
C GLY A 77 -8.49 0.28 -1.96
N LEU A 78 -8.23 -1.03 -1.87
CA LEU A 78 -8.51 -2.00 -2.93
C LEU A 78 -9.88 -2.64 -2.71
N ARG A 79 -10.62 -2.86 -3.79
CA ARG A 79 -11.88 -3.60 -3.78
C ARG A 79 -11.87 -4.66 -4.86
N GLU A 80 -12.37 -5.84 -4.52
CA GLU A 80 -12.57 -6.93 -5.46
C GLU A 80 -13.48 -6.45 -6.60
N ALA A 81 -13.02 -6.66 -7.83
CA ALA A 81 -13.68 -6.26 -9.08
C ALA A 81 -14.18 -7.48 -9.86
N GLY A 82 -13.81 -8.69 -9.45
CA GLY A 82 -14.25 -9.95 -10.04
C GLY A 82 -13.17 -11.03 -9.99
N GLU A 83 -13.48 -12.15 -10.63
CA GLU A 83 -12.59 -13.28 -10.80
C GLU A 83 -11.98 -13.25 -12.20
N LYS A 84 -10.66 -13.45 -12.30
CA LYS A 84 -10.01 -13.68 -13.58
C LYS A 84 -10.17 -15.17 -13.90
N ASN A 85 -10.85 -15.49 -15.00
CA ASN A 85 -10.99 -16.87 -15.43
C ASN A 85 -9.60 -17.48 -15.66
N SER A 86 -9.25 -18.49 -14.87
CA SER A 86 -7.95 -19.18 -14.85
C SER A 86 -7.56 -19.87 -16.17
N GLY A 87 -8.36 -19.72 -17.23
CA GLY A 87 -8.13 -20.31 -18.55
C GLY A 87 -7.13 -19.56 -19.43
N ASN A 88 -6.60 -18.42 -18.97
CA ASN A 88 -5.65 -17.62 -19.73
C ASN A 88 -4.48 -17.15 -18.84
N SER A 89 -3.98 -18.04 -17.97
CA SER A 89 -2.65 -17.88 -17.36
C SER A 89 -1.56 -18.13 -18.42
N GLN A 90 -1.56 -17.33 -19.49
CA GLN A 90 -0.32 -17.09 -20.21
C GLN A 90 0.62 -16.50 -19.17
N SER A 91 1.73 -17.18 -18.93
CA SER A 91 2.86 -16.61 -18.19
C SER A 91 3.08 -15.20 -18.74
N LYS A 92 2.87 -14.20 -17.90
CA LYS A 92 3.07 -12.80 -18.25
C LYS A 92 4.49 -12.70 -18.83
N GLU A 93 4.59 -12.49 -20.13
CA GLU A 93 5.88 -12.38 -20.77
C GLU A 93 6.51 -11.10 -20.23
N HIS A 94 7.55 -11.27 -19.42
CA HIS A 94 8.25 -10.17 -18.80
C HIS A 94 8.94 -9.37 -19.91
N ASP A 95 8.38 -8.21 -20.24
CA ASP A 95 8.94 -7.30 -21.23
C ASP A 95 10.32 -6.82 -20.75
N GLU A 96 11.36 -7.32 -21.41
CA GLU A 96 12.75 -7.00 -21.09
C GLU A 96 13.04 -5.50 -21.25
N GLY A 97 12.39 -4.83 -22.21
CA GLY A 97 12.52 -3.39 -22.42
C GLY A 97 11.98 -2.59 -21.24
N VAL A 98 10.83 -3.00 -20.70
CA VAL A 98 10.24 -2.38 -19.49
C VAL A 98 11.13 -2.63 -18.28
N TYR A 99 11.67 -3.84 -18.12
CA TYR A 99 12.60 -4.18 -17.04
C TYR A 99 13.86 -3.30 -17.07
N LEU A 100 14.50 -3.20 -18.23
CA LEU A 100 15.72 -2.42 -18.39
C LEU A 100 15.46 -0.93 -18.15
N THR A 101 14.32 -0.42 -18.62
CA THR A 101 13.90 0.97 -18.36
C THR A 101 13.74 1.23 -16.86
N LEU A 102 13.04 0.35 -16.13
CA LEU A 102 12.91 0.49 -14.67
C LEU A 102 14.26 0.45 -13.97
N LYS A 103 15.14 -0.48 -14.34
CA LYS A 103 16.46 -0.61 -13.74
C LYS A 103 17.30 0.65 -13.96
N GLU A 104 17.29 1.20 -15.18
CA GLU A 104 17.98 2.45 -15.50
C GLU A 104 17.43 3.64 -14.69
N ARG A 105 16.10 3.79 -14.62
CA ARG A 105 15.47 4.95 -13.97
C ARG A 105 15.50 4.90 -12.44
N LEU A 106 15.43 3.71 -11.84
CA LEU A 106 15.42 3.52 -10.38
C LEU A 106 16.82 3.32 -9.78
N GLY A 107 17.78 2.85 -10.58
CA GLY A 107 19.12 2.50 -10.14
C GLY A 107 19.20 1.13 -9.44
N ASP A 108 20.43 0.63 -9.28
CA ASP A 108 20.71 -0.74 -8.81
C ASP A 108 20.30 -1.03 -7.35
N GLY A 109 19.96 0.01 -6.56
CA GLY A 109 19.57 -0.14 -5.16
C GLY A 109 18.10 -0.48 -4.93
N VAL A 110 17.25 -0.41 -5.97
CA VAL A 110 15.80 -0.63 -5.83
C VAL A 110 15.45 -2.04 -6.31
N LYS A 111 14.97 -2.87 -5.37
CA LYS A 111 14.44 -4.19 -5.70
C LYS A 111 12.95 -4.08 -6.03
N PHE A 112 12.59 -4.44 -7.26
CA PHE A 112 11.20 -4.60 -7.67
C PHE A 112 10.92 -6.03 -8.12
N ILE A 113 9.68 -6.50 -7.94
CA ILE A 113 9.31 -7.92 -8.09
C ILE A 113 8.28 -8.17 -9.20
N ASP A 114 7.51 -7.16 -9.60
CA ASP A 114 6.58 -7.23 -10.72
C ASP A 114 6.39 -5.82 -11.31
N TYR A 115 5.98 -5.76 -12.58
CA TYR A 115 5.78 -4.52 -13.33
C TYR A 115 4.84 -4.70 -14.52
N ALA A 116 4.25 -3.59 -14.99
CA ALA A 116 3.44 -3.53 -16.19
C ALA A 116 3.54 -2.13 -16.82
N ALA A 117 3.73 -2.05 -18.13
CA ALA A 117 3.62 -0.80 -18.87
C ALA A 117 2.15 -0.38 -18.99
N SER A 118 1.88 0.92 -18.96
CA SER A 118 0.56 1.44 -19.33
C SER A 118 0.31 1.24 -20.83
N PRO A 119 -0.96 1.15 -21.28
CA PRO A 119 -1.28 0.96 -22.70
C PRO A 119 -0.71 2.03 -23.65
N ASP A 120 -0.51 3.24 -23.14
CA ASP A 120 0.07 4.37 -23.88
C ASP A 120 1.60 4.47 -23.77
N ASN A 121 2.25 3.52 -23.08
CA ASN A 121 3.69 3.49 -22.78
C ASN A 121 4.22 4.77 -22.10
N ARG A 122 3.36 5.57 -21.48
CA ARG A 122 3.78 6.76 -20.72
C ARG A 122 4.21 6.40 -19.30
N TYR A 123 3.61 5.37 -18.73
CA TYR A 123 3.81 5.00 -17.35
C TYR A 123 4.29 3.55 -17.21
N ILE A 124 4.99 3.28 -16.12
CA ILE A 124 5.28 1.91 -15.69
C ILE A 124 4.78 1.73 -14.27
N LEU A 125 3.85 0.80 -14.08
CA LEU A 125 3.48 0.28 -12.76
C LEU A 125 4.53 -0.73 -12.31
N TYR A 126 4.98 -0.65 -11.07
CA TYR A 126 5.97 -1.56 -10.51
C TYR A 126 5.77 -1.76 -9.01
N VAL A 127 6.22 -2.92 -8.51
CA VAL A 127 6.08 -3.32 -7.11
C VAL A 127 7.45 -3.37 -6.45
N VAL A 128 7.66 -2.54 -5.43
CA VAL A 128 8.89 -2.52 -4.62
C VAL A 128 8.65 -3.25 -3.30
N THR A 129 9.61 -4.06 -2.89
CA THR A 129 9.63 -4.63 -1.53
C THR A 129 10.59 -3.86 -0.64
N GLU A 130 10.13 -3.47 0.54
CA GLU A 130 10.99 -2.97 1.61
C GLU A 130 11.09 -4.03 2.70
N ASP A 131 12.30 -4.52 2.94
CA ASP A 131 12.60 -5.40 4.07
C ASP A 131 12.56 -4.58 5.37
N VAL A 132 11.48 -4.74 6.14
CA VAL A 132 11.30 -4.06 7.42
C VAL A 132 12.18 -4.69 8.52
N SER A 133 12.59 -5.95 8.33
CA SER A 133 13.37 -6.72 9.29
C SER A 133 14.84 -6.34 9.32
N LYS A 134 15.34 -5.66 8.26
CA LYS A 134 16.76 -5.35 8.04
C LYS A 134 17.64 -6.60 8.17
N GLY A 135 17.22 -7.71 7.58
CA GLY A 135 17.94 -8.98 7.63
C GLY A 135 17.61 -9.89 8.83
N ALA A 136 16.53 -9.62 9.58
CA ALA A 136 16.00 -10.59 10.53
C ALA A 136 15.02 -11.54 9.83
N SER A 137 15.09 -12.85 10.12
CA SER A 137 14.33 -13.90 9.42
C SER A 137 12.83 -13.87 9.74
N THR A 138 12.12 -12.84 9.32
CA THR A 138 10.67 -12.72 9.41
C THR A 138 10.16 -12.16 8.09
N ASP A 139 9.26 -12.90 7.41
CA ASP A 139 8.57 -12.51 6.17
C ASP A 139 7.73 -11.23 6.39
N THR A 140 8.43 -10.10 6.47
CA THR A 140 7.89 -8.79 6.90
C THR A 140 8.09 -7.74 5.82
N ASP A 141 8.10 -8.18 4.57
CA ASP A 141 8.21 -7.29 3.42
C ASP A 141 6.96 -6.42 3.33
N ARG A 142 7.20 -5.11 3.20
CA ARG A 142 6.15 -4.17 2.79
C ARG A 142 6.18 -4.02 1.29
N TYR A 143 5.01 -4.13 0.68
CA TYR A 143 4.83 -4.01 -0.75
C TYR A 143 4.34 -2.60 -1.07
N TYR A 144 5.08 -1.89 -1.92
CA TYR A 144 4.69 -0.57 -2.42
C TYR A 144 4.46 -0.66 -3.91
N TYR A 145 3.23 -0.37 -4.30
CA TYR A 145 2.81 -0.33 -5.68
C TYR A 145 2.96 1.10 -6.15
N LYS A 146 3.84 1.31 -7.11
CA LYS A 146 4.24 2.63 -7.58
C LYS A 146 4.08 2.72 -9.08
N VAL A 147 3.78 3.93 -9.54
CA VAL A 147 3.76 4.26 -10.96
C VAL A 147 4.87 5.26 -11.22
N LEU A 148 5.72 4.95 -12.18
CA LEU A 148 6.74 5.84 -12.74
C LEU A 148 6.15 6.55 -13.96
N ASP A 149 6.17 7.88 -14.00
CA ASP A 149 5.93 8.66 -15.21
C ASP A 149 7.26 8.78 -15.98
N LEU A 150 7.29 8.27 -17.22
CA LEU A 150 8.51 8.25 -18.03
C LEU A 150 8.90 9.63 -18.57
N GLN A 151 7.94 10.58 -18.59
CA GLN A 151 8.15 11.93 -19.09
C GLN A 151 9.00 12.77 -18.14
N ASP A 152 8.69 12.74 -16.84
CA ASP A 152 9.35 13.57 -15.82
C ASP A 152 10.11 12.77 -14.75
N ASN A 153 10.08 11.44 -14.85
CA ASN A 153 10.72 10.51 -13.93
C ASN A 153 10.17 10.56 -12.50
N SER A 154 8.98 11.13 -12.30
CA SER A 154 8.31 11.15 -11.01
C SER A 154 7.71 9.78 -10.67
N SER A 155 7.67 9.47 -9.37
CA SER A 155 7.13 8.21 -8.86
C SER A 155 6.00 8.48 -7.87
N THR A 156 4.85 7.87 -8.12
CA THR A 156 3.66 7.99 -7.27
C THR A 156 3.30 6.63 -6.69
N THR A 157 3.24 6.51 -5.37
CA THR A 157 2.67 5.32 -4.70
C THR A 157 1.17 5.29 -4.93
N VAL A 158 0.69 4.25 -5.60
CA VAL A 158 -0.74 4.04 -5.86
C VAL A 158 -1.41 3.21 -4.78
N TYR A 159 -0.67 2.30 -4.14
CA TYR A 159 -1.19 1.48 -3.05
C TYR A 159 -0.05 1.01 -2.12
N LYS A 160 -0.36 0.86 -0.83
CA LYS A 160 0.52 0.27 0.18
C LYS A 160 -0.03 -1.08 0.65
N GLY A 161 0.55 -2.16 0.15
CA GLY A 161 0.22 -3.53 0.55
C GLY A 161 0.94 -3.91 1.84
N TYR A 162 0.30 -3.71 2.99
CA TYR A 162 0.81 -4.20 4.26
C TYR A 162 0.78 -5.73 4.28
N LEU A 163 1.93 -6.38 4.05
CA LEU A 163 2.10 -7.85 4.01
C LEU A 163 1.18 -8.54 3.00
N HIS A 164 0.79 -7.82 1.95
CA HIS A 164 -0.04 -8.36 0.88
C HIS A 164 0.66 -8.18 -0.45
N ASP A 165 1.10 -9.32 -0.97
CA ASP A 165 1.60 -9.48 -2.32
C ASP A 165 0.42 -9.59 -3.30
N PHE A 166 0.46 -8.77 -4.32
CA PHE A 166 -0.44 -8.74 -5.46
C PHE A 166 0.43 -8.66 -6.71
N ALA A 167 0.13 -9.51 -7.68
CA ALA A 167 0.61 -9.27 -9.04
C ALA A 167 -0.09 -8.04 -9.63
N VAL A 168 0.52 -7.41 -10.63
CA VAL A 168 -0.02 -6.18 -11.21
C VAL A 168 -0.24 -6.30 -12.71
N GLU A 169 -1.30 -5.70 -13.22
CA GLU A 169 -1.53 -5.52 -14.66
C GLU A 169 -2.05 -4.12 -14.94
N TRP A 170 -1.89 -3.66 -16.18
CA TRP A 170 -2.46 -2.42 -16.67
C TRP A 170 -3.11 -2.64 -18.03
N GLN A 171 -4.43 -2.41 -18.09
CA GLN A 171 -5.26 -2.57 -19.29
C GLN A 171 -5.71 -1.24 -19.86
#